data_AF-A0A942BU93-F1
#
_entry.id   AF-A0A942BU93-F1
#
_cell.length_a   1.000
_cell.length_b   1.000
_cell.length_c   1.000
_cell.angle_alpha   90.00
_cell.angle_beta   90.00
_cell.angle_gamma   90.00
#
_symmetry.space_group_name_H-M   'P 1'
#
loop_
_entity.id
_entity.type
_entity.pdbx_description
1 polymer ?
#
loop_
_entity_poly.entity_id
_entity_poly.type
_entity_poly.pdbx_seq_one_letter_code
_entity_poly.pdbx_strand_id
1 'polypeptide(L)'
;MSETEKPTIPALLRGKKAIQAAWKPILLQWLVPGWGYWKLGQKGRAKAIFGVWVAFLLLGALQLQFGAVDGIKGGIYVLNPTSWLQSLSALATAGIGPLYGGFAWAFGGSGTEPIRNLTQEYGATYVMVAGLLNWLCCFDLFDRATGRWHWRLPKDERIELGMEEAEKAE
;
A
#
# COMPACT_ATOMS: atom_id res chain seq x y z
N MET A 1 -1.41 10.92 -48.17
CA MET A 1 -1.88 10.53 -46.82
C MET A 1 -0.74 9.77 -46.17
N SER A 2 0.13 10.46 -45.44
CA SER A 2 1.14 9.79 -44.63
C SER A 2 0.41 8.96 -43.60
N GLU A 3 0.68 7.66 -43.60
CA GLU A 3 0.25 6.74 -42.57
C GLU A 3 0.78 7.30 -41.24
N THR A 4 -0.10 7.96 -40.49
CA THR A 4 0.23 8.58 -39.21
C THR A 4 0.75 7.46 -38.31
N GLU A 5 2.05 7.47 -38.07
CA GLU A 5 2.72 6.57 -37.15
C GLU A 5 1.98 6.64 -35.82
N LYS A 6 1.15 5.62 -35.56
CA LYS A 6 0.33 5.60 -34.34
C LYS A 6 1.32 5.61 -33.18
N PRO A 7 1.23 6.58 -32.25
CA PRO A 7 2.17 6.61 -31.16
C PRO A 7 2.08 5.30 -30.37
N THR A 8 3.23 4.65 -30.23
CA THR A 8 3.32 3.29 -29.71
C THR A 8 3.39 3.33 -28.20
N ILE A 9 2.25 3.13 -27.55
CA ILE A 9 2.18 2.91 -26.10
C ILE A 9 3.13 1.76 -25.73
N PRO A 10 3.92 1.87 -24.65
CA PRO A 10 4.84 0.83 -24.23
C PRO A 10 4.14 -0.52 -24.10
N ALA A 11 4.74 -1.53 -24.72
CA ALA A 11 4.20 -2.89 -24.71
C ALA A 11 4.09 -3.45 -23.29
N LEU A 12 3.02 -4.18 -23.01
CA LEU A 12 2.79 -4.84 -21.74
C LEU A 12 3.93 -5.79 -21.40
N LEU A 13 4.57 -5.57 -20.24
CA LEU A 13 5.51 -6.55 -19.71
C LEU A 13 4.73 -7.78 -19.22
N ARG A 14 5.18 -8.97 -19.61
CA ARG A 14 4.60 -10.27 -19.19
C ARG A 14 5.67 -11.18 -18.58
N GLY A 15 5.21 -12.11 -17.75
CA GLY A 15 6.06 -13.16 -17.15
C GLY A 15 7.24 -12.59 -16.34
N LYS A 16 8.44 -13.11 -16.59
CA LYS A 16 9.65 -12.74 -15.82
C LYS A 16 10.01 -11.26 -15.92
N LYS A 17 9.82 -10.62 -17.09
CA LYS A 17 10.13 -9.19 -17.29
C LYS A 17 9.24 -8.29 -16.45
N ALA A 18 7.96 -8.66 -16.29
CA ALA A 18 7.02 -7.95 -15.42
C ALA A 18 7.47 -7.98 -13.96
N ILE A 19 7.85 -9.16 -13.46
CA ILE A 19 8.36 -9.32 -12.10
C ILE A 19 9.64 -8.51 -11.90
N GLN A 20 10.58 -8.57 -12.85
CA GLN A 20 11.84 -7.83 -12.81
C GLN A 20 11.66 -6.30 -12.74
N ALA A 21 10.67 -5.75 -13.45
CA ALA A 21 10.36 -4.33 -13.40
C ALA A 21 9.67 -3.94 -12.08
N ALA A 22 8.78 -4.80 -11.57
CA ALA A 22 7.88 -4.45 -10.46
C ALA A 22 8.44 -4.75 -9.06
N TRP A 23 9.35 -5.72 -8.89
CA TRP A 23 9.75 -6.15 -7.54
C TRP A 23 10.41 -5.03 -6.73
N LYS A 24 11.28 -4.22 -7.35
CA LYS A 24 11.96 -3.10 -6.64
C LYS A 24 10.96 -2.03 -6.15
N PRO A 25 10.08 -1.45 -6.99
CA PRO A 25 9.13 -0.45 -6.53
C PRO A 25 8.14 -1.02 -5.49
N ILE A 26 7.71 -2.27 -5.64
CA ILE A 26 6.82 -2.93 -4.68
C ILE A 26 7.52 -3.12 -3.33
N LEU A 27 8.75 -3.63 -3.32
CA LEU A 27 9.49 -3.81 -2.08
C LEU A 27 9.70 -2.49 -1.35
N LEU A 28 10.07 -1.44 -2.09
CA LEU A 28 10.25 -0.10 -1.53
C LEU A 28 8.93 0.47 -0.97
N GLN A 29 7.82 0.25 -1.66
CA GLN A 29 6.49 0.66 -1.20
C GLN A 29 6.08 -0.08 0.07
N TRP A 30 6.31 -1.40 0.13
CA TRP A 30 6.00 -2.20 1.30
C TRP A 30 6.84 -1.76 2.51
N LEU A 31 8.13 -1.46 2.31
CA LEU A 31 9.02 -0.97 3.36
C LEU A 31 8.63 0.41 3.88
N VAL A 32 8.42 1.37 2.97
CA VAL A 32 8.04 2.74 3.30
C VAL A 32 6.95 3.20 2.32
N PRO A 33 5.69 3.29 2.77
CA PRO A 33 4.59 3.65 1.88
C PRO A 33 4.82 5.00 1.21
N GLY A 34 4.74 5.04 -0.12
CA GLY A 34 5.02 6.22 -0.95
C GLY A 34 6.35 6.13 -1.70
N TRP A 35 7.33 5.36 -1.22
CA TRP A 35 8.66 5.29 -1.85
C TRP A 35 8.63 4.64 -3.24
N GLY A 36 7.76 3.65 -3.44
CA GLY A 36 7.59 3.03 -4.75
C GLY A 36 7.13 4.02 -5.82
N TYR A 37 6.20 4.91 -5.47
CA TYR A 37 5.72 5.98 -6.37
C TYR A 37 6.78 7.03 -6.63
N TRP A 38 7.59 7.36 -5.61
CA TRP A 38 8.71 8.29 -5.78
C TRP A 38 9.69 7.78 -6.83
N LYS A 39 9.99 6.48 -6.81
CA LYS A 39 10.88 5.85 -7.80
C LYS A 39 10.34 5.92 -9.22
N LEU A 40 9.03 5.87 -9.39
CA LEU A 40 8.35 6.06 -10.68
C LEU A 40 8.16 7.54 -11.07
N GLY A 41 8.74 8.49 -10.32
CA GLY A 41 8.64 9.93 -10.57
C GLY A 41 7.35 10.59 -10.06
N GLN A 42 6.42 9.83 -9.47
CA GLN A 42 5.10 10.32 -9.03
C GLN A 42 5.15 10.92 -7.62
N LYS A 43 5.90 12.01 -7.45
CA LYS A 43 6.18 12.65 -6.14
C LYS A 43 4.92 13.11 -5.39
N GLY A 44 3.88 13.57 -6.10
CA GLY A 44 2.62 14.00 -5.48
C GLY A 44 1.89 12.85 -4.77
N ARG A 45 1.72 11.72 -5.47
CA ARG A 45 1.11 10.50 -4.90
C ARG A 45 1.96 9.92 -3.77
N ALA A 46 3.28 9.93 -3.93
CA ALA A 46 4.20 9.49 -2.88
C ALA A 46 3.97 10.24 -1.56
N LYS A 47 3.91 11.58 -1.60
CA LYS A 47 3.67 12.41 -0.41
C LYS A 47 2.29 12.17 0.20
N ALA A 48 1.25 12.09 -0.63
CA ALA A 48 -0.12 11.87 -0.15
C ALA A 48 -0.27 10.51 0.55
N ILE A 49 0.24 9.44 -0.06
CA ILE A 49 0.17 8.08 0.50
C ILE A 49 0.97 7.98 1.80
N PHE A 50 2.19 8.53 1.81
CA PHE A 50 3.00 8.58 3.03
C PHE A 50 2.30 9.36 4.13
N GLY A 51 1.73 10.53 3.82
CA GLY A 51 1.02 11.37 4.79
C GLY A 51 -0.20 10.67 5.40
N VAL A 52 -1.05 10.06 4.58
CA VAL A 52 -2.23 9.28 5.07
C VAL A 52 -1.79 8.10 5.91
N TRP A 53 -0.76 7.36 5.47
CA TRP A 53 -0.24 6.23 6.20
C TRP A 53 0.32 6.63 7.58
N VAL A 54 1.15 7.67 7.64
CA VAL A 54 1.66 8.21 8.91
C VAL A 54 0.51 8.68 9.81
N ALA A 55 -0.46 9.40 9.26
CA ALA A 55 -1.62 9.87 10.05
C ALA A 55 -2.37 8.71 10.69
N PHE A 56 -2.65 7.64 9.94
CA PHE A 56 -3.36 6.47 10.47
C PHE A 56 -2.52 5.69 11.48
N LEU A 57 -1.21 5.58 11.29
CA LEU A 57 -0.33 4.97 12.28
C LEU A 57 -0.27 5.77 13.58
N LEU A 58 -0.20 7.11 13.50
CA LEU A 58 -0.19 7.97 14.67
C LEU A 58 -1.52 7.92 15.43
N LEU A 59 -2.65 8.02 14.71
CA LEU A 59 -3.99 7.88 15.29
C LEU A 59 -4.17 6.49 15.92
N GLY A 60 -3.74 5.44 15.21
CA GLY A 60 -3.76 4.07 15.69
C GLY A 60 -2.95 3.87 16.96
N ALA A 61 -1.68 4.28 16.96
CA ALA A 61 -0.80 4.19 18.13
C ALA A 61 -1.34 4.99 19.33
N LEU A 62 -1.86 6.20 19.09
CA LEU A 62 -2.47 7.02 20.13
C LEU A 62 -3.67 6.29 20.74
N GLN A 63 -4.62 5.83 19.92
CA GLN A 63 -5.84 5.18 20.42
C GLN A 63 -5.60 3.79 21.04
N LEU A 64 -4.55 3.07 20.64
CA LEU A 64 -4.15 1.83 21.29
C LEU A 64 -3.50 2.09 22.65
N GLN A 65 -2.70 3.16 22.75
CA GLN A 65 -2.00 3.55 23.97
C GLN A 65 -2.92 4.22 25.00
N PHE A 66 -3.86 5.06 24.55
CA PHE A 66 -4.79 5.82 25.38
C PHE A 66 -6.16 5.14 25.38
N GLY A 67 -6.69 4.85 26.56
CA GLY A 67 -7.95 4.11 26.71
C GLY A 67 -7.78 2.72 27.33
N ALA A 68 -6.62 2.42 27.92
CA ALA A 68 -6.47 1.24 28.76
C ALA A 68 -7.45 1.31 29.94
N VAL A 69 -8.33 0.32 30.01
CA VAL A 69 -9.29 0.14 31.12
C VAL A 69 -8.91 -1.15 31.82
N ASP A 70 -8.77 -1.09 33.15
CA ASP A 70 -8.32 -2.19 34.01
C ASP A 70 -6.90 -2.70 33.71
N GLY A 71 -6.03 -1.83 33.20
CA GLY A 71 -4.63 -2.16 32.88
C GLY A 71 -4.44 -2.96 31.59
N ILE A 72 -5.51 -3.27 30.87
CA ILE A 72 -5.48 -3.97 29.57
C ILE A 72 -5.44 -2.93 28.45
N LYS A 73 -4.45 -3.07 27.55
CA LYS A 73 -4.24 -2.16 26.42
C LYS A 73 -4.97 -2.64 25.16
N GLY A 74 -5.16 -1.72 24.22
CA GLY A 74 -5.69 -2.05 22.91
C GLY A 74 -4.66 -2.87 22.14
N GLY A 75 -5.14 -3.87 21.42
CA GLY A 75 -4.30 -4.79 20.66
C GLY A 75 -4.36 -4.58 19.15
N ILE A 76 -3.31 -4.96 18.44
CA ILE A 76 -3.40 -5.23 17.01
C ILE A 76 -3.58 -6.73 16.76
N TYR A 77 -4.09 -7.09 15.58
CA TYR A 77 -4.20 -8.49 15.20
C TYR A 77 -2.82 -9.09 14.92
N VAL A 78 -2.53 -10.20 15.59
CA VAL A 78 -1.32 -11.01 15.39
C VAL A 78 -1.73 -12.38 14.82
N LEU A 79 -0.82 -13.02 14.07
CA LEU A 79 -1.07 -14.34 13.50
C LEU A 79 -1.44 -15.34 14.59
N ASN A 80 -2.59 -15.99 14.40
CA ASN A 80 -3.14 -16.96 15.34
C ASN A 80 -3.46 -18.26 14.60
N PRO A 81 -2.72 -19.36 14.85
CA PRO A 81 -2.93 -20.64 14.18
C PRO A 81 -4.34 -21.22 14.37
N THR A 82 -5.04 -20.86 15.45
CA THR A 82 -6.37 -21.41 15.77
C THR A 82 -7.50 -20.58 15.18
N SER A 83 -7.22 -19.33 14.78
CA SER A 83 -8.22 -18.42 14.22
C SER A 83 -7.75 -17.85 12.88
N TRP A 84 -8.28 -18.44 11.81
CA TRP A 84 -8.03 -17.99 10.45
C TRP A 84 -8.40 -16.51 10.23
N LEU A 85 -9.54 -16.07 10.77
CA LEU A 85 -10.02 -14.69 10.60
C LEU A 85 -9.10 -13.66 11.28
N GLN A 86 -8.58 -13.98 12.47
CA GLN A 86 -7.57 -13.14 13.12
C GLN A 86 -6.27 -13.11 12.32
N SER A 87 -5.86 -14.27 11.76
CA SER A 87 -4.68 -14.34 10.90
C SER A 87 -4.81 -13.52 9.61
N LEU A 88 -5.99 -13.47 8.99
CA LEU A 88 -6.24 -12.57 7.87
C LEU A 88 -6.14 -11.09 8.27
N SER A 89 -6.63 -10.75 9.46
CA SER A 89 -6.54 -9.37 9.99
C SER A 89 -5.09 -9.00 10.32
N ALA A 90 -4.30 -9.96 10.80
CA ALA A 90 -2.86 -9.80 11.00
C ALA A 90 -2.12 -9.61 9.66
N LEU A 91 -2.50 -10.36 8.61
CA LEU A 91 -1.94 -10.19 7.26
C LEU A 91 -2.28 -8.81 6.66
N ALA A 92 -3.51 -8.33 6.88
CA ALA A 92 -3.93 -6.99 6.52
C ALA A 92 -3.05 -5.93 7.21
N THR A 93 -2.87 -6.07 8.53
CA THR A 93 -2.03 -5.19 9.37
C THR A 93 -0.56 -5.26 8.98
N ALA A 94 -0.04 -6.44 8.59
CA ALA A 94 1.33 -6.62 8.10
C ALA A 94 1.65 -5.81 6.84
N GLY A 95 0.62 -5.29 6.16
CA GLY A 95 0.77 -4.33 5.08
C GLY A 95 1.44 -3.02 5.49
N ILE A 96 1.48 -2.65 6.78
CA ILE A 96 2.22 -1.46 7.23
C ILE A 96 3.74 -1.64 7.12
N GLY A 97 4.21 -2.80 6.68
CA GLY A 97 5.62 -3.06 6.45
C GLY A 97 6.34 -3.49 7.73
N PRO A 98 7.65 -3.22 7.83
CA PRO A 98 8.47 -3.59 8.99
C PRO A 98 7.95 -3.05 10.32
N LEU A 99 7.21 -1.93 10.30
CA LEU A 99 6.58 -1.39 11.50
C LEU A 99 5.58 -2.34 12.16
N TYR A 100 5.04 -3.33 11.44
CA TYR A 100 4.21 -4.38 12.01
C TYR A 100 4.92 -5.09 13.17
N GLY A 101 6.23 -5.36 13.06
CA GLY A 101 6.99 -5.97 14.16
C GLY A 101 7.01 -5.10 15.41
N GLY A 102 7.19 -3.79 15.24
CA GLY A 102 7.14 -2.82 16.35
C GLY A 102 5.76 -2.71 17.00
N PHE A 103 4.69 -2.66 16.18
CA PHE A 103 3.32 -2.67 16.68
C PHE A 103 2.95 -3.99 17.35
N ALA A 104 3.37 -5.14 16.80
CA ALA A 104 3.10 -6.45 17.39
C ALA A 104 3.83 -6.63 18.72
N TRP A 105 5.04 -6.09 18.85
CA TRP A 105 5.78 -6.08 20.11
C TRP A 105 5.10 -5.17 21.15
N ALA A 106 4.64 -3.98 20.76
CA ALA A 106 4.03 -3.01 21.68
C ALA A 106 2.56 -3.32 22.04
N PHE A 107 1.80 -3.91 21.11
CA PHE A 107 0.34 -4.04 21.17
C PHE A 107 -0.16 -5.45 20.77
N GLY A 108 0.69 -6.49 20.78
CA GLY A 108 0.31 -7.85 20.38
C GLY A 108 0.50 -8.92 21.47
N GLY A 109 0.78 -8.50 22.71
CA GLY A 109 1.03 -9.40 23.83
C GLY A 109 -0.23 -9.93 24.50
N SER A 110 -0.06 -10.87 25.45
CA SER A 110 -1.16 -11.50 26.21
C SER A 110 -2.01 -10.54 27.06
N GLY A 111 -1.54 -9.30 27.28
CA GLY A 111 -2.28 -8.23 27.96
C GLY A 111 -2.92 -7.21 27.03
N THR A 112 -3.09 -7.55 25.75
CA THR A 112 -3.70 -6.68 24.73
C THR A 112 -4.88 -7.35 24.07
N GLU A 113 -5.95 -6.59 23.88
CA GLU A 113 -7.18 -7.07 23.25
C GLU A 113 -7.55 -6.15 22.07
N PRO A 114 -7.67 -6.67 20.83
CA PRO A 114 -8.04 -5.85 19.69
C PRO A 114 -9.47 -5.29 19.76
N ILE A 115 -10.35 -5.95 20.51
CA ILE A 115 -11.78 -5.61 20.64
C ILE A 115 -12.08 -5.57 22.15
N ARG A 116 -12.19 -4.37 22.71
CA ARG A 116 -12.43 -4.17 24.16
C ARG A 116 -13.30 -2.96 24.41
N ASN A 117 -12.87 -1.81 23.93
CA ASN A 117 -13.62 -0.57 24.01
C ASN A 117 -13.48 0.22 22.70
N LEU A 118 -14.44 1.13 22.50
CA LEU A 118 -14.64 1.81 21.21
C LEU A 118 -13.37 2.52 20.71
N THR A 119 -12.63 3.19 21.60
CA THR A 119 -11.39 3.88 21.24
C THR A 119 -10.31 2.91 20.76
N GLN A 120 -10.08 1.80 21.46
CA GLN A 120 -9.03 0.85 21.11
C GLN A 120 -9.35 0.07 19.84
N GLU A 121 -10.63 -0.22 19.60
CA GLU A 121 -11.12 -0.84 18.36
C GLU A 121 -10.84 0.05 17.13
N TYR A 122 -11.09 1.36 17.25
CA TYR A 122 -10.72 2.30 16.20
C TYR A 122 -9.20 2.35 16.00
N GLY A 123 -8.42 2.29 17.08
CA GLY A 123 -6.96 2.23 17.02
C GLY A 123 -6.46 1.06 16.19
N ALA A 124 -6.93 -0.15 16.48
CA ALA A 124 -6.59 -1.36 15.72
C ALA A 124 -7.04 -1.24 14.24
N THR A 125 -8.23 -0.67 14.02
CA THR A 125 -8.79 -0.47 12.67
C THR A 125 -7.95 0.50 11.84
N TYR A 126 -7.48 1.63 12.40
CA TYR A 126 -6.62 2.57 11.67
C TYR A 126 -5.32 1.92 11.19
N VAL A 127 -4.67 1.12 12.05
CA VAL A 127 -3.44 0.40 11.69
C VAL A 127 -3.72 -0.64 10.61
N MET A 128 -4.82 -1.39 10.71
CA MET A 128 -5.23 -2.36 9.70
C MET A 128 -5.53 -1.69 8.35
N VAL A 129 -6.27 -0.58 8.35
CA VAL A 129 -6.58 0.17 7.11
C VAL A 129 -5.31 0.75 6.50
N ALA A 130 -4.38 1.27 7.29
CA ALA A 130 -3.07 1.72 6.81
C ALA A 130 -2.31 0.59 6.09
N GLY A 131 -2.38 -0.63 6.62
CA GLY A 131 -1.77 -1.81 6.02
C GLY A 131 -2.45 -2.22 4.71
N LEU A 132 -3.79 -2.28 4.69
CA LEU A 132 -4.56 -2.58 3.49
C LEU A 132 -4.33 -1.55 2.38
N LEU A 133 -4.31 -0.26 2.71
CA LEU A 133 -3.99 0.80 1.74
C LEU A 133 -2.61 0.60 1.14
N ASN A 134 -1.62 0.19 1.93
CA ASN A 134 -0.30 -0.10 1.40
C ASN A 134 -0.26 -1.34 0.50
N TRP A 135 -1.01 -2.40 0.84
CA TRP A 135 -1.17 -3.55 -0.05
C TRP A 135 -1.79 -3.18 -1.40
N LEU A 136 -2.84 -2.35 -1.39
CA LEU A 136 -3.45 -1.83 -2.62
C LEU A 136 -2.46 -1.01 -3.44
N CYS A 137 -1.63 -0.21 -2.78
CA CYS A 137 -0.56 0.54 -3.44
C CYS A 137 0.50 -0.37 -4.08
N CYS A 138 0.85 -1.48 -3.44
CA CYS A 138 1.75 -2.49 -4.02
C CYS A 138 1.15 -3.08 -5.31
N PHE A 139 -0.16 -3.35 -5.35
CA PHE A 139 -0.83 -3.83 -6.57
C PHE A 139 -0.92 -2.75 -7.65
N ASP A 140 -1.25 -1.50 -7.32
CA ASP A 140 -1.21 -0.39 -8.28
C ASP A 140 0.19 -0.18 -8.86
N LEU A 141 1.24 -0.26 -8.05
CA LEU A 141 2.62 -0.19 -8.51
C LEU A 141 3.01 -1.34 -9.44
N PHE A 142 2.50 -2.55 -9.19
CA PHE A 142 2.70 -3.67 -10.12
C PHE A 142 2.10 -3.34 -11.49
N ASP A 143 0.87 -2.84 -11.53
CA ASP A 143 0.20 -2.49 -12.79
C ASP A 143 0.88 -1.31 -13.50
N ARG A 144 1.41 -0.34 -12.75
CA ARG A 144 2.19 0.78 -13.29
C ARG A 144 3.52 0.32 -13.87
N ALA A 145 4.30 -0.44 -13.10
CA ALA A 145 5.62 -0.91 -13.52
C ALA A 145 5.57 -1.87 -14.70
N THR A 146 4.44 -2.57 -14.90
CA THR A 146 4.24 -3.50 -16.02
C THR A 146 3.59 -2.88 -17.25
N GLY A 147 3.21 -1.60 -17.18
CA GLY A 147 2.50 -0.90 -18.26
C GLY A 147 1.02 -1.27 -18.39
N ARG A 148 0.48 -2.12 -17.51
CA ARG A 148 -0.94 -2.54 -17.53
C ARG A 148 -1.91 -1.37 -17.37
N TRP A 149 -1.48 -0.35 -16.65
CA TRP A 149 -2.30 0.82 -16.38
C TRP A 149 -2.70 1.59 -17.65
N HIS A 150 -1.81 1.72 -18.64
CA HIS A 150 -2.14 2.40 -19.92
C HIS A 150 -3.31 1.75 -20.64
N TRP A 151 -3.43 0.42 -20.53
CA TRP A 151 -4.47 -0.34 -21.22
C TRP A 151 -5.84 -0.27 -20.54
N ARG A 152 -5.92 0.27 -19.31
CA ARG A 152 -7.18 0.54 -18.61
C ARG A 152 -7.85 1.83 -19.06
N LEU A 153 -7.13 2.72 -19.74
CA LEU A 153 -7.65 4.01 -20.18
C LEU A 153 -8.51 3.87 -21.45
N PRO A 154 -9.49 4.77 -21.65
CA PRO A 154 -10.22 4.91 -22.91
C PRO A 154 -9.29 5.06 -24.12
N LYS A 155 -9.79 4.71 -25.32
CA LYS A 155 -8.97 4.74 -26.55
C LYS A 155 -8.38 6.13 -26.83
N ASP A 156 -9.12 7.19 -26.51
CA ASP A 156 -8.76 8.56 -26.85
C ASP A 156 -7.59 9.05 -25.96
N GLU A 157 -7.70 8.86 -24.64
CA GLU A 157 -6.63 9.16 -23.67
C GLU A 157 -5.35 8.35 -23.94
N ARG A 158 -5.49 7.13 -24.46
CA ARG A 158 -4.34 6.30 -24.85
C ARG A 158 -3.56 6.89 -26.02
N ILE A 159 -4.25 7.52 -26.97
CA ILE A 159 -3.62 8.18 -28.12
C ILE A 159 -2.90 9.44 -27.63
N GLU A 160 -3.54 10.24 -26.79
CA GLU A 160 -2.94 11.43 -26.17
C GLU A 160 -1.65 11.12 -25.42
N LEU A 161 -1.68 10.10 -24.54
CA LEU A 161 -0.48 9.66 -23.82
C LEU A 161 0.63 9.18 -24.75
N GLY A 162 0.26 8.46 -25.81
CA GLY A 162 1.23 8.03 -26.81
C GLY A 162 1.88 9.24 -27.51
N MET A 163 1.11 10.27 -27.84
CA MET A 163 1.64 11.49 -28.46
C MET A 163 2.61 12.22 -27.51
N GLU A 164 2.25 12.36 -26.23
CA GLU A 164 3.15 12.95 -25.23
C GLU A 164 4.45 12.16 -25.02
N GLU A 165 4.38 10.83 -25.09
CA GLU A 165 5.56 9.97 -24.96
C GLU A 165 6.46 10.05 -26.19
N ALA A 166 5.88 10.19 -27.39
CA ALA A 166 6.63 10.43 -28.62
C ALA A 166 7.33 11.81 -28.59
N GLU A 167 6.64 12.86 -28.16
CA GLU A 167 7.22 14.21 -28.02
C GLU A 167 8.38 14.24 -27.01
N LYS A 168 8.32 13.44 -25.94
CA LYS A 168 9.41 13.34 -24.96
C LYS A 168 10.62 12.53 -25.44
N ALA A 169 10.48 11.79 -26.54
CA ALA A 169 11.53 10.94 -27.11
C ALA A 169 12.35 11.64 -28.21
N GLU A 170 11.85 12.76 -28.75
CA GLU A 170 12.57 13.68 -29.65
C GLU A 170 13.43 14.69 -28.85
#